data_AF-A0A1I8H5A0-F1
#
_entry.id   AF-A0A1I8H5A0-F1
#
_cell.length_a   1.000
_cell.length_b   1.000
_cell.length_c   1.000
_cell.angle_alpha   90.00
_cell.angle_beta   90.00
_cell.angle_gamma   90.00
#
_symmetry.space_group_name_H-M   'P 1'
#
loop_
_entity.id
_entity.type
_entity.pdbx_description
1 polymer ?
#
loop_
_entity_poly.entity_id
_entity_poly.type
_entity_poly.pdbx_seq_one_letter_code
_entity_poly.pdbx_strand_id
1 'polypeptide(L)'
;QQQQQQDSSIADKLRVLFNKKPSSTSSEPQQLQQQQQQQQPVLTEQLVESLSCGQDVELRIKAVQQLTELVSNRRLETESGGLERIWLAVRDLVDAGQTDNLDARSAVWRLVTALAGAYYPCLGYARAAMFQALQTDTGLPEVDSNPAELCDRIEALRVLTRSGVDLNLMEEEAGPLLCRWLARTGGSTSASNALFPLLLSIVEHNAGHLDHEHLSVKSWDVVHSLLCSHLGQATLLVLCALLESPDSSIEIARGSVACLSLALWGERGQRVDQLCPNYTSVLLCLLRALNRQSAAAGDSFVARQLAFDILASVARLLEAMTTVAGLRSLCWTVLLDLLDKCLFDFDVGGDAGDKEKVCLAIEQLLGFGQVQQKQRLFT
;
A
#
# COMPACT_ATOMS: atom_id res chain seq x y z
N GLN A 1 57.08 18.72 -17.43
CA GLN A 1 55.97 19.69 -17.44
C GLN A 1 54.96 19.16 -18.44
N GLN A 2 54.11 18.21 -18.07
CA GLN A 2 52.80 18.37 -17.43
C GLN A 2 51.81 19.24 -18.24
N GLN A 3 50.83 18.53 -18.82
CA GLN A 3 49.37 18.81 -18.87
C GLN A 3 48.87 20.18 -19.32
N GLN A 4 47.97 20.18 -20.32
CA GLN A 4 46.52 20.25 -20.09
C GLN A 4 45.77 20.13 -21.43
N GLN A 5 45.19 18.95 -21.69
CA GLN A 5 44.02 18.81 -22.56
C GLN A 5 42.80 19.12 -21.69
N GLN A 6 42.04 20.14 -22.06
CA GLN A 6 40.85 20.58 -21.34
C GLN A 6 39.63 19.83 -21.90
N ASP A 7 38.95 19.11 -21.02
CA ASP A 7 37.69 18.42 -21.27
C ASP A 7 36.61 19.39 -21.76
N SER A 8 36.03 19.09 -22.92
CA SER A 8 34.77 19.70 -23.33
C SER A 8 33.63 19.05 -22.54
N SER A 9 32.89 19.88 -21.81
CA SER A 9 31.78 19.47 -20.96
C SER A 9 30.76 18.64 -21.75
N ILE A 10 30.24 17.59 -21.13
CA ILE A 10 29.15 16.74 -21.67
C ILE A 10 27.93 17.60 -22.07
N ALA A 11 27.73 18.74 -21.40
CA ALA A 11 26.72 19.74 -21.76
C ALA A 11 26.91 20.32 -23.18
N ASP A 12 28.14 20.41 -23.69
CA ASP A 12 28.43 20.92 -25.02
C ASP A 12 28.27 19.85 -26.10
N LYS A 13 28.52 18.56 -25.78
CA LYS A 13 28.23 17.45 -26.69
C LYS A 13 26.72 17.25 -26.89
N LEU A 14 25.93 17.47 -25.83
CA LEU A 14 24.47 17.45 -25.92
C LEU A 14 23.92 18.61 -26.75
N ARG A 15 24.55 19.78 -26.76
CA ARG A 15 24.13 20.92 -27.60
C ARG A 15 24.29 20.67 -29.10
N VAL A 16 25.28 19.86 -29.51
CA VAL A 16 25.57 19.57 -30.93
C VAL A 16 24.54 18.61 -31.54
N LEU A 17 23.97 17.71 -30.76
CA LEU A 17 22.94 16.77 -31.24
C LEU A 17 21.60 17.46 -31.55
N PHE A 18 21.33 18.63 -30.96
CA PHE A 18 20.03 19.31 -31.06
C PHE A 18 20.01 20.55 -31.97
N ASN A 19 21.11 20.92 -32.65
CA ASN A 19 21.14 22.17 -33.42
C ASN A 19 21.53 21.96 -34.89
N LYS A 20 20.53 21.62 -35.72
CA LYS A 20 20.63 21.68 -37.19
C LYS A 20 19.93 22.97 -37.67
N LYS A 21 20.70 23.94 -38.18
CA LYS A 21 20.16 25.20 -38.75
C LYS A 21 19.54 24.96 -40.14
N PRO A 22 18.36 25.52 -40.45
CA PRO A 22 17.95 25.80 -41.82
C PRO A 22 18.51 27.16 -42.28
N SER A 23 18.86 27.24 -43.56
CA SER A 23 19.33 28.45 -44.23
C SER A 23 18.17 29.41 -44.56
N SER A 24 18.23 30.60 -43.97
CA SER A 24 17.69 31.92 -44.35
C SER A 24 16.49 32.03 -45.31
N THR A 25 15.39 32.63 -44.85
CA THR A 25 14.99 34.02 -45.22
C THR A 25 13.85 34.56 -44.33
N SER A 26 14.09 35.72 -43.71
CA SER A 26 13.16 36.78 -43.23
C SER A 26 11.99 36.46 -42.28
N SER A 27 12.03 37.13 -41.10
CA SER A 27 10.89 37.48 -40.21
C SER A 27 10.32 36.45 -39.23
N GLU A 28 11.11 35.49 -38.72
CA GLU A 28 10.67 34.52 -37.69
C GLU A 28 11.41 34.49 -36.32
N PRO A 29 12.12 35.51 -35.79
CA PRO A 29 12.93 35.28 -34.57
C PRO A 29 12.10 35.01 -33.30
N GLN A 30 10.88 35.56 -33.19
CA GLN A 30 10.09 35.47 -31.96
C GLN A 30 9.14 34.26 -31.90
N GLN A 31 8.68 33.75 -33.05
CA GLN A 31 7.80 32.57 -33.11
C GLN A 31 8.58 31.25 -33.05
N LEU A 32 9.75 31.17 -33.67
CA LEU A 32 10.62 29.98 -33.58
C LEU A 32 11.22 29.79 -32.19
N GLN A 33 11.49 30.87 -31.45
CA GLN A 33 12.02 30.78 -30.08
C GLN A 33 10.95 30.30 -29.07
N GLN A 34 9.67 30.60 -29.32
CA GLN A 34 8.54 30.01 -28.58
C GLN A 34 8.24 28.56 -29.01
N GLN A 35 8.40 28.21 -30.29
CA GLN A 35 8.23 26.82 -30.77
C GLN A 35 9.36 25.88 -30.30
N GLN A 36 10.62 26.35 -30.24
CA GLN A 36 11.73 25.56 -29.71
C GLN A 36 11.65 25.34 -28.19
N GLN A 37 10.92 26.18 -27.46
CA GLN A 37 10.64 25.96 -26.04
C GLN A 37 9.56 24.90 -25.76
N GLN A 38 8.83 24.45 -26.81
CA GLN A 38 7.68 23.55 -26.68
C GLN A 38 7.92 22.13 -27.22
N GLN A 39 9.06 21.82 -27.83
CA GLN A 39 9.35 20.43 -28.24
C GLN A 39 9.69 19.59 -27.01
N GLN A 40 8.89 18.55 -26.77
CA GLN A 40 9.19 17.60 -25.71
C GLN A 40 10.45 16.80 -26.08
N PRO A 41 11.37 16.57 -25.14
CA PRO A 41 12.53 15.73 -25.39
C PRO A 41 12.09 14.30 -25.77
N VAL A 42 12.61 13.77 -26.88
CA VAL A 42 12.30 12.41 -27.37
C VAL A 42 13.32 11.42 -26.79
N LEU A 43 12.87 10.21 -26.45
CA LEU A 43 13.77 9.10 -26.14
C LEU A 43 14.60 8.74 -27.39
N THR A 44 15.90 9.01 -27.37
CA THR A 44 16.80 8.67 -28.49
C THR A 44 17.53 7.35 -28.24
N GLU A 45 17.90 6.64 -29.31
CA GLU A 45 18.79 5.46 -29.23
C GLU A 45 20.11 5.78 -28.52
N GLN A 46 20.64 7.00 -28.73
CA GLN A 46 21.85 7.47 -28.04
C GLN A 46 21.68 7.59 -26.53
N LEU A 47 20.50 7.96 -26.05
CA LEU A 47 20.19 7.98 -24.63
C LEU A 47 20.11 6.56 -24.07
N VAL A 48 19.52 5.61 -24.80
CA VAL A 48 19.48 4.21 -24.36
C VAL A 48 20.88 3.60 -24.35
N GLU A 49 21.71 3.91 -25.35
CA GLU A 49 23.10 3.46 -25.44
C GLU A 49 23.95 4.01 -24.29
N SER A 50 23.75 5.27 -23.87
CA SER A 50 24.47 5.87 -22.75
C SER A 50 24.08 5.29 -21.38
N LEU A 51 22.88 4.69 -21.28
CA LEU A 51 22.42 3.98 -20.09
C LEU A 51 22.88 2.51 -20.05
N SER A 52 23.23 1.95 -21.21
CA SER A 52 23.47 0.51 -21.38
C SER A 52 24.66 -0.02 -20.56
N CYS A 53 24.65 -1.32 -20.27
CA CYS A 53 25.72 -2.02 -19.55
C CYS A 53 27.08 -2.03 -20.26
N GLY A 54 27.17 -1.57 -21.51
CA GLY A 54 28.44 -1.39 -22.22
C GLY A 54 29.22 -0.14 -21.80
N GLN A 55 28.61 0.77 -21.05
CA GLN A 55 29.24 2.00 -20.55
C GLN A 55 29.84 1.78 -19.14
N ASP A 56 30.83 2.61 -18.81
CA ASP A 56 31.38 2.68 -17.44
C ASP A 56 30.31 3.09 -16.41
N VAL A 57 30.37 2.52 -15.20
CA VAL A 57 29.36 2.73 -14.16
C VAL A 57 29.19 4.22 -13.79
N GLU A 58 30.27 5.01 -13.76
CA GLU A 58 30.18 6.43 -13.42
C GLU A 58 29.49 7.25 -14.52
N LEU A 59 29.72 6.88 -15.78
CA LEU A 59 29.03 7.49 -16.92
C LEU A 59 27.54 7.15 -16.91
N ARG A 60 27.20 5.91 -16.57
CA ARG A 60 25.81 5.47 -16.43
C ARG A 60 25.11 6.19 -15.30
N ILE A 61 25.75 6.37 -14.13
CA ILE A 61 25.19 7.15 -13.02
C ILE A 61 24.84 8.57 -13.49
N LYS A 62 25.75 9.25 -14.19
CA LYS A 62 25.50 10.60 -14.71
C LYS A 62 24.35 10.63 -15.72
N ALA A 63 24.29 9.64 -16.62
CA ALA A 63 23.21 9.52 -17.60
C ALA A 63 21.85 9.28 -16.92
N VAL A 64 21.79 8.40 -15.92
CA VAL A 64 20.59 8.12 -15.11
C VAL A 64 20.12 9.37 -14.36
N GLN A 65 21.03 10.13 -13.75
CA GLN A 65 20.70 11.37 -13.04
C GLN A 65 20.16 12.45 -14.00
N GLN A 66 20.78 12.63 -15.16
CA GLN A 66 20.31 13.55 -16.20
C GLN A 66 18.91 13.17 -16.70
N LEU A 67 18.67 11.88 -16.94
CA LEU A 67 17.35 11.39 -17.33
C LEU A 67 16.31 11.62 -16.23
N THR A 68 16.68 11.40 -14.96
CA THR A 68 15.80 11.62 -13.81
C THR A 68 15.37 13.09 -13.72
N GLU A 69 16.30 14.02 -13.87
CA GLU A 69 16.03 15.46 -13.87
C GLU A 69 15.12 15.85 -15.05
N LEU A 70 15.38 15.27 -16.23
CA LEU A 70 14.59 15.52 -17.43
C LEU A 70 13.14 15.04 -17.25
N VAL A 71 12.93 13.83 -16.74
CA VAL A 71 11.60 13.27 -16.44
C VAL A 71 10.86 14.10 -15.38
N SER A 72 11.56 14.57 -14.36
CA SER A 72 10.97 15.33 -13.27
C SER A 72 10.50 16.72 -13.73
N ASN A 73 11.19 17.31 -14.70
CA ASN A 73 10.92 18.68 -15.17
C ASN A 73 10.10 18.75 -16.46
N ARG A 74 10.09 17.69 -17.28
CA ARG A 74 9.46 17.66 -18.61
C ARG A 74 8.89 16.27 -18.90
N ARG A 75 7.85 16.22 -19.72
CA ARG A 75 7.43 14.96 -20.34
C ARG A 75 8.36 14.59 -21.50
N LEU A 76 8.76 13.34 -21.53
CA LEU A 76 9.47 12.65 -22.58
C LEU A 76 8.44 12.15 -23.58
N GLU A 77 8.67 12.41 -24.85
CA GLU A 77 8.02 11.68 -25.92
C GLU A 77 8.69 10.31 -26.01
N THR A 78 7.94 9.26 -25.66
CA THR A 78 8.38 7.87 -25.77
C THR A 78 7.51 7.15 -26.78
N GLU A 79 8.16 6.40 -27.67
CA GLU A 79 7.47 5.40 -28.47
C GLU A 79 6.96 4.25 -27.58
N SER A 80 6.04 3.43 -28.11
CA SER A 80 5.61 2.19 -27.45
C SER A 80 6.84 1.34 -27.08
N GLY A 81 6.97 0.95 -25.81
CA GLY A 81 8.13 0.18 -25.34
C GLY A 81 9.32 1.03 -24.83
N GLY A 82 9.27 2.36 -24.93
CA GLY A 82 10.38 3.22 -24.55
C GLY A 82 10.74 3.16 -23.06
N LEU A 83 9.74 3.02 -22.17
CA LEU A 83 9.93 2.93 -20.72
C LEU A 83 10.54 1.57 -20.33
N GLU A 84 10.09 0.51 -20.99
CA GLU A 84 10.63 -0.85 -20.86
C GLU A 84 12.10 -0.89 -21.28
N ARG A 85 12.46 -0.21 -22.37
CA ARG A 85 13.85 -0.10 -22.82
C ARG A 85 14.73 0.65 -21.83
N ILE A 86 14.25 1.74 -21.24
CA ILE A 86 14.96 2.42 -20.15
C ILE A 86 15.20 1.45 -18.99
N TRP A 87 14.14 0.76 -18.53
CA TRP A 87 14.25 -0.18 -17.42
C TRP A 87 15.26 -1.29 -17.69
N LEU A 88 15.18 -1.92 -18.86
CA LEU A 88 16.10 -2.99 -19.27
C LEU A 88 17.56 -2.52 -19.31
N ALA A 89 17.80 -1.26 -19.69
CA ALA A 89 19.14 -0.69 -19.76
C ALA A 89 19.77 -0.40 -18.39
N VAL A 90 18.97 -0.26 -17.32
CA VAL A 90 19.45 0.15 -15.99
C VAL A 90 19.20 -0.87 -14.88
N ARG A 91 18.40 -1.91 -15.11
CA ARG A 91 18.01 -2.89 -14.06
C ARG A 91 19.19 -3.63 -13.44
N ASP A 92 20.28 -3.81 -14.19
CA ASP A 92 21.51 -4.43 -13.69
C ASP A 92 22.18 -3.58 -12.61
N LEU A 93 22.01 -2.26 -12.65
CA LEU A 93 22.55 -1.35 -11.64
C LEU A 93 21.83 -1.44 -10.29
N VAL A 94 20.69 -2.14 -10.18
CA VAL A 94 20.00 -2.41 -8.90
C VAL A 94 20.09 -3.86 -8.45
N ASP A 95 20.62 -4.73 -9.30
CA ASP A 95 20.85 -6.14 -9.01
C ASP A 95 22.16 -6.30 -8.23
N ALA A 96 22.06 -6.73 -6.97
CA ALA A 96 23.21 -6.93 -6.09
C ALA A 96 24.15 -8.04 -6.59
N GLY A 97 23.68 -8.94 -7.46
CA GLY A 97 24.53 -9.92 -8.14
C GLY A 97 25.38 -9.33 -9.26
N GLN A 98 25.09 -8.10 -9.71
CA GLN A 98 25.73 -7.45 -10.85
C GLN A 98 26.49 -6.18 -10.48
N THR A 99 26.05 -5.43 -9.47
CA THR A 99 26.76 -4.26 -8.96
C THR A 99 26.72 -4.13 -7.45
N ASP A 100 27.83 -3.71 -6.86
CA ASP A 100 27.99 -3.30 -5.47
C ASP A 100 27.93 -1.76 -5.29
N ASN A 101 27.75 -1.00 -6.38
CA ASN A 101 27.79 0.46 -6.36
C ASN A 101 26.47 1.06 -5.83
N LEU A 102 26.47 1.51 -4.58
CA LEU A 102 25.30 2.08 -3.90
C LEU A 102 24.79 3.38 -4.55
N ASP A 103 25.67 4.18 -5.15
CA ASP A 103 25.27 5.42 -5.83
C ASP A 103 24.52 5.12 -7.12
N ALA A 104 24.93 4.08 -7.85
CA ALA A 104 24.20 3.58 -9.02
C ALA A 104 22.80 3.07 -8.63
N ARG A 105 22.72 2.26 -7.57
CA ARG A 105 21.45 1.73 -7.05
C ARG A 105 20.51 2.87 -6.66
N SER A 106 21.01 3.84 -5.90
CA SER A 106 20.23 5.02 -5.46
C SER A 106 19.79 5.88 -6.66
N ALA A 107 20.65 6.09 -7.65
CA ALA A 107 20.31 6.84 -8.86
C ALA A 107 19.16 6.18 -9.64
N VAL A 108 19.19 4.84 -9.79
CA VAL A 108 18.14 4.11 -10.49
C VAL A 108 16.83 4.13 -9.72
N TRP A 109 16.83 3.99 -8.39
CA TRP A 109 15.58 4.09 -7.61
C TRP A 109 14.93 5.47 -7.73
N ARG A 110 15.72 6.54 -7.78
CA ARG A 110 15.19 7.90 -8.05
C ARG A 110 14.66 8.04 -9.47
N LEU A 111 15.30 7.41 -10.46
CA LEU A 111 14.78 7.35 -11.82
C LEU A 111 13.44 6.60 -11.85
N VAL A 112 13.32 5.44 -11.18
CA VAL A 112 12.06 4.69 -11.06
C VAL A 112 10.98 5.57 -10.43
N THR A 113 11.32 6.31 -9.37
CA THR A 113 10.40 7.25 -8.74
C THR A 113 9.88 8.30 -9.72
N ALA A 114 10.78 8.93 -10.47
CA ALA A 114 10.44 9.95 -11.47
C ALA A 114 9.59 9.36 -12.62
N LEU A 115 9.97 8.20 -13.15
CA LEU A 115 9.25 7.53 -14.24
C LEU A 115 7.83 7.13 -13.82
N ALA A 116 7.69 6.50 -12.66
CA ALA A 116 6.37 6.10 -12.16
C ALA A 116 5.50 7.30 -11.80
N GLY A 117 6.09 8.37 -11.25
CA GLY A 117 5.37 9.63 -11.00
C GLY A 117 4.86 10.29 -12.29
N ALA A 118 5.64 10.27 -13.36
CA ALA A 118 5.31 10.97 -14.61
C ALA A 118 4.45 10.14 -15.59
N TYR A 119 4.66 8.81 -15.63
CA TYR A 119 4.11 7.91 -16.66
C TYR A 119 3.37 6.71 -16.11
N TYR A 120 2.85 6.77 -14.88
CA TYR A 120 2.18 5.63 -14.23
C TYR A 120 1.28 4.79 -15.16
N PRO A 121 0.33 5.38 -15.94
CA PRO A 121 -0.58 4.60 -16.78
C PRO A 121 0.10 3.88 -17.95
N CYS A 122 1.31 4.32 -18.31
CA CYS A 122 2.09 3.83 -19.44
C CYS A 122 3.17 2.82 -19.03
N LEU A 123 3.39 2.59 -17.74
CA LEU A 123 4.44 1.66 -17.28
C LEU A 123 4.17 0.20 -17.68
N GLY A 124 2.90 -0.19 -17.81
CA GLY A 124 2.52 -1.57 -18.17
C GLY A 124 3.23 -2.63 -17.31
N TYR A 125 3.83 -3.63 -17.97
CA TYR A 125 4.61 -4.69 -17.31
C TYR A 125 5.93 -4.20 -16.70
N ALA A 126 6.47 -3.05 -17.12
CA ALA A 126 7.66 -2.49 -16.50
C ALA A 126 7.41 -2.18 -15.03
N ARG A 127 6.19 -1.79 -14.65
CA ARG A 127 5.79 -1.56 -13.25
C ARG A 127 6.01 -2.79 -12.37
N ALA A 128 5.53 -3.95 -12.83
CA ALA A 128 5.69 -5.22 -12.11
C ALA A 128 7.17 -5.64 -12.08
N ALA A 129 7.92 -5.44 -13.15
CA ALA A 129 9.35 -5.76 -13.19
C ALA A 129 10.19 -4.87 -12.25
N MET A 130 9.87 -3.57 -12.17
CA MET A 130 10.48 -2.64 -11.21
C MET A 130 10.16 -3.04 -9.77
N PHE A 131 8.93 -3.48 -9.50
CA PHE A 131 8.56 -4.02 -8.20
C PHE A 131 9.30 -5.31 -7.84
N GLN A 132 9.46 -6.25 -8.78
CA GLN A 132 10.25 -7.46 -8.54
C GLN A 132 11.68 -7.12 -8.13
N ALA A 133 12.28 -6.08 -8.71
CA ALA A 133 13.60 -5.60 -8.29
C ALA A 133 13.62 -4.93 -6.90
N LEU A 134 12.48 -4.55 -6.31
CA LEU A 134 12.40 -4.13 -4.90
C LEU A 134 12.49 -5.31 -3.94
N GLN A 135 12.17 -6.52 -4.41
CA GLN A 135 12.20 -7.73 -3.61
C GLN A 135 13.58 -8.36 -3.52
N THR A 136 14.49 -8.05 -4.45
CA THR A 136 15.84 -8.59 -4.45
C THR A 136 16.59 -8.20 -3.19
N ASP A 137 17.29 -9.19 -2.64
CA ASP A 137 18.23 -8.96 -1.55
C ASP A 137 19.28 -7.95 -2.01
N THR A 138 19.57 -6.98 -1.17
CA THR A 138 20.57 -5.95 -1.45
C THR A 138 21.99 -6.51 -1.34
N GLY A 139 22.16 -7.77 -0.89
CA GLY A 139 23.47 -8.37 -0.60
C GLY A 139 24.16 -7.69 0.59
N LEU A 140 23.39 -6.90 1.34
CA LEU A 140 23.85 -6.08 2.43
C LEU A 140 23.33 -6.68 3.75
N PRO A 141 24.14 -6.69 4.82
CA PRO A 141 23.72 -7.24 6.10
C PRO A 141 22.38 -6.63 6.58
N GLU A 142 21.57 -7.47 7.24
CA GLU A 142 20.21 -7.15 7.72
C GLU A 142 20.16 -5.91 8.63
N VAL A 143 21.31 -5.53 9.20
CA VAL A 143 21.50 -4.38 10.07
C VAL A 143 22.36 -3.33 9.35
N ASP A 144 21.79 -2.13 9.15
CA ASP A 144 22.48 -0.88 8.77
C ASP A 144 23.48 -0.96 7.61
N SER A 145 22.99 -1.28 6.42
CA SER A 145 23.70 -0.91 5.21
C SER A 145 22.86 0.07 4.42
N ASN A 146 23.18 1.35 4.58
CA ASN A 146 22.63 2.46 3.82
C ASN A 146 21.11 2.73 3.99
N PRO A 147 20.68 3.41 5.08
CA PRO A 147 19.29 3.81 5.26
C PRO A 147 18.76 4.72 4.14
N ALA A 148 19.63 5.45 3.42
CA ALA A 148 19.22 6.31 2.32
C ALA A 148 18.69 5.50 1.13
N GLU A 149 19.34 4.38 0.80
CA GLU A 149 18.86 3.50 -0.28
C GLU A 149 17.53 2.84 0.09
N LEU A 150 17.33 2.44 1.35
CA LEU A 150 16.03 1.95 1.81
C LEU A 150 14.95 3.03 1.64
N CYS A 151 15.25 4.30 1.93
CA CYS A 151 14.33 5.41 1.69
C CYS A 151 14.00 5.55 0.19
N ASP A 152 15.00 5.49 -0.70
CA ASP A 152 14.78 5.55 -2.14
C ASP A 152 13.90 4.37 -2.63
N ARG A 153 14.09 3.16 -2.10
CA ARG A 153 13.24 1.98 -2.40
C ARG A 153 11.81 2.13 -1.86
N ILE A 154 11.64 2.66 -0.65
CA ILE A 154 10.31 2.94 -0.08
C ILE A 154 9.58 3.95 -0.95
N GLU A 155 10.27 5.01 -1.39
CA GLU A 155 9.68 6.02 -2.27
C GLU A 155 9.33 5.46 -3.65
N ALA A 156 10.18 4.59 -4.22
CA ALA A 156 9.87 3.88 -5.45
C ALA A 156 8.62 2.98 -5.28
N LEU A 157 8.52 2.21 -4.18
CA LEU A 157 7.33 1.40 -3.88
C LEU A 157 6.09 2.29 -3.77
N ARG A 158 6.18 3.43 -3.08
CA ARG A 158 5.09 4.37 -2.92
C ARG A 158 4.55 4.82 -4.28
N VAL A 159 5.40 5.24 -5.21
CA VAL A 159 4.88 5.67 -6.52
C VAL A 159 4.44 4.51 -7.41
N LEU A 160 5.10 3.35 -7.38
CA LEU A 160 4.73 2.15 -8.14
C LEU A 160 3.37 1.57 -7.72
N THR A 161 2.95 1.83 -6.48
CA THR A 161 1.65 1.40 -5.94
C THR A 161 0.61 2.52 -5.91
N ARG A 162 0.93 3.74 -6.38
CA ARG A 162 0.10 4.95 -6.15
C ARG A 162 -0.27 5.11 -4.67
N SER A 163 0.73 5.02 -3.81
CA SER A 163 0.59 5.05 -2.36
C SER A 163 -0.30 3.91 -1.84
N GLY A 164 -0.15 2.70 -2.37
CA GLY A 164 -0.92 1.53 -1.92
C GLY A 164 -2.30 1.33 -2.54
N VAL A 165 -2.74 2.23 -3.42
CA VAL A 165 -4.04 2.15 -4.12
C VAL A 165 -4.04 1.04 -5.18
N ASP A 166 -2.93 0.85 -5.91
CA ASP A 166 -2.84 -0.09 -7.03
C ASP A 166 -1.73 -1.12 -6.77
N LEU A 167 -2.14 -2.27 -6.24
CA LEU A 167 -1.29 -3.44 -6.04
C LEU A 167 -1.41 -4.48 -7.16
N ASN A 168 -2.08 -4.18 -8.28
CA ASN A 168 -2.28 -5.16 -9.35
C ASN A 168 -0.94 -5.73 -9.86
N LEU A 169 -0.83 -7.05 -9.96
CA LEU A 169 0.38 -7.82 -10.28
C LEU A 169 1.45 -7.86 -9.17
N MET A 170 1.14 -7.35 -7.98
CA MET A 170 2.06 -7.19 -6.86
C MET A 170 1.44 -7.69 -5.53
N GLU A 171 0.19 -8.13 -5.54
CA GLU A 171 -0.61 -8.38 -4.33
C GLU A 171 -0.01 -9.49 -3.45
N GLU A 172 0.46 -10.57 -4.08
CA GLU A 172 1.01 -11.74 -3.38
C GLU A 172 2.30 -11.40 -2.61
N GLU A 173 3.13 -10.52 -3.17
CA GLU A 173 4.46 -10.21 -2.62
C GLU A 173 4.51 -8.89 -1.84
N ALA A 174 3.48 -8.05 -1.95
CA ALA A 174 3.41 -6.76 -1.26
C ALA A 174 3.47 -6.94 0.27
N GLY A 175 2.63 -7.80 0.84
CA GLY A 175 2.60 -8.08 2.28
C GLY A 175 3.96 -8.57 2.81
N PRO A 176 4.52 -9.68 2.27
CA PRO A 176 5.83 -10.19 2.66
C PRO A 176 6.97 -9.15 2.52
N LEU A 177 6.99 -8.36 1.44
CA LEU A 177 7.99 -7.32 1.25
C LEU A 177 7.93 -6.26 2.35
N LEU A 178 6.72 -5.76 2.65
CA LEU A 178 6.51 -4.76 3.70
C LEU A 178 6.96 -5.28 5.06
N CYS A 179 6.66 -6.53 5.40
CA CYS A 179 7.13 -7.16 6.65
C CYS A 179 8.66 -7.23 6.74
N ARG A 180 9.35 -7.58 5.63
CA ARG A 180 10.81 -7.57 5.57
C ARG A 180 11.38 -6.17 5.79
N TRP A 181 10.81 -5.16 5.13
CA TRP A 181 11.29 -3.77 5.28
C TRP A 181 11.00 -3.19 6.65
N LEU A 182 9.85 -3.52 7.24
CA LEU A 182 9.51 -3.15 8.61
C LEU A 182 10.59 -3.62 9.60
N ALA A 183 11.02 -4.88 9.50
CA ALA A 183 12.08 -5.42 10.35
C ALA A 183 13.41 -4.65 10.18
N ARG A 184 13.66 -4.10 8.98
CA ARG A 184 14.86 -3.30 8.66
C ARG A 184 14.75 -1.83 9.07
N THR A 185 13.55 -1.30 9.33
CA THR A 185 13.39 0.12 9.72
C THR A 185 13.75 0.41 11.17
N GLY A 186 13.92 -0.61 12.01
CA GLY A 186 14.28 -0.51 13.43
C GLY A 186 15.67 0.07 13.65
N GLY A 187 15.80 1.40 13.51
CA GLY A 187 17.06 2.13 13.60
C GLY A 187 17.09 3.41 12.75
N SER A 188 16.22 3.52 11.74
CA SER A 188 16.17 4.68 10.84
C SER A 188 14.85 5.44 10.96
N THR A 189 14.90 6.62 11.57
CA THR A 189 13.75 7.55 11.63
C THR A 189 13.27 7.96 10.24
N SER A 190 14.18 8.17 9.30
CA SER A 190 13.84 8.56 7.92
C SER A 190 13.07 7.46 7.20
N ALA A 191 13.56 6.23 7.26
CA ALA A 191 12.89 5.09 6.61
C ALA A 191 11.54 4.80 7.28
N SER A 192 11.45 4.94 8.61
CA SER A 192 10.20 4.82 9.36
C SER A 192 9.16 5.88 8.93
N ASN A 193 9.58 7.14 8.83
CA ASN A 193 8.72 8.25 8.40
C ASN A 193 8.23 8.09 6.95
N ALA A 194 9.01 7.44 6.09
CA ALA A 194 8.60 7.13 4.72
C ALA A 194 7.66 5.91 4.64
N LEU A 195 7.96 4.84 5.41
CA LEU A 195 7.26 3.57 5.32
C LEU A 195 5.90 3.59 6.03
N PHE A 196 5.79 4.21 7.21
CA PHE A 196 4.54 4.19 7.97
C PHE A 196 3.35 4.79 7.22
N PRO A 197 3.44 5.99 6.60
CA PRO A 197 2.32 6.52 5.83
C PRO A 197 1.89 5.61 4.67
N LEU A 198 2.86 4.95 4.00
CA LEU A 198 2.56 3.99 2.96
C LEU A 198 1.84 2.75 3.51
N LEU A 199 2.27 2.23 4.66
CA LEU A 199 1.61 1.10 5.32
C LEU A 199 0.17 1.42 5.71
N LEU A 200 -0.06 2.59 6.31
CA LEU A 200 -1.39 3.07 6.67
C LEU A 200 -2.29 3.11 5.43
N SER A 201 -1.79 3.71 4.36
CA SER A 201 -2.52 3.80 3.10
C SER A 201 -2.80 2.41 2.49
N ILE A 202 -1.84 1.48 2.53
CA ILE A 202 -2.04 0.11 2.04
C ILE A 202 -3.15 -0.59 2.85
N VAL A 203 -3.13 -0.48 4.18
CA VAL A 203 -4.18 -1.07 5.03
C VAL A 203 -5.55 -0.48 4.72
N GLU A 204 -5.63 0.85 4.60
CA GLU A 204 -6.87 1.57 4.29
C GLU A 204 -7.48 1.12 2.96
N HIS A 205 -6.69 1.15 1.88
CA HIS A 205 -7.18 0.78 0.55
C HIS A 205 -7.54 -0.71 0.45
N ASN A 206 -6.73 -1.59 1.04
CA ASN A 206 -7.00 -3.04 0.99
C ASN A 206 -8.19 -3.43 1.86
N ALA A 207 -8.40 -2.79 3.01
CA ALA A 207 -9.62 -2.98 3.79
C ALA A 207 -10.86 -2.66 2.93
N GLY A 208 -10.86 -1.53 2.23
CA GLY A 208 -11.96 -1.13 1.34
C GLY A 208 -12.25 -2.09 0.18
N HIS A 209 -11.35 -3.03 -0.12
CA HIS A 209 -11.52 -3.99 -1.21
C HIS A 209 -12.00 -5.39 -0.76
N LEU A 210 -12.19 -5.61 0.54
CA LEU A 210 -12.61 -6.92 1.06
C LEU A 210 -14.03 -7.34 0.66
N ASP A 211 -14.88 -6.37 0.30
CA ASP A 211 -16.22 -6.64 -0.24
C ASP A 211 -16.20 -6.99 -1.74
N HIS A 212 -15.06 -6.91 -2.42
CA HIS A 212 -14.95 -7.25 -3.83
C HIS A 212 -14.55 -8.72 -4.03
N GLU A 213 -15.40 -9.49 -4.74
CA GLU A 213 -15.24 -10.93 -4.97
C GLU A 213 -13.86 -11.34 -5.50
N HIS A 214 -13.24 -10.53 -6.38
CA HIS A 214 -11.97 -10.87 -7.01
C HIS A 214 -10.73 -10.31 -6.30
N LEU A 215 -10.89 -9.31 -5.42
CA LEU A 215 -9.78 -8.63 -4.75
C LEU A 215 -9.66 -9.03 -3.27
N SER A 216 -10.75 -9.53 -2.68
CA SER A 216 -10.84 -9.77 -1.23
C SER A 216 -9.75 -10.66 -0.67
N VAL A 217 -9.47 -11.81 -1.31
CA VAL A 217 -8.44 -12.75 -0.85
C VAL A 217 -7.06 -12.09 -0.87
N LYS A 218 -6.73 -11.45 -1.98
CA LYS A 218 -5.44 -10.77 -2.16
C LYS A 218 -5.26 -9.60 -1.20
N SER A 219 -6.29 -8.78 -1.02
CA SER A 219 -6.29 -7.66 -0.10
C SER A 219 -6.19 -8.12 1.36
N TRP A 220 -6.86 -9.23 1.70
CA TRP A 220 -6.72 -9.86 3.01
C TRP A 220 -5.29 -10.35 3.24
N ASP A 221 -4.66 -11.03 2.28
CA ASP A 221 -3.30 -11.57 2.44
C ASP A 221 -2.27 -10.47 2.75
N VAL A 222 -2.42 -9.29 2.14
CA VAL A 222 -1.59 -8.11 2.43
C VAL A 222 -1.80 -7.62 3.87
N VAL A 223 -3.05 -7.40 4.28
CA VAL A 223 -3.36 -6.90 5.63
C VAL A 223 -2.99 -7.94 6.70
N HIS A 224 -3.26 -9.22 6.44
CA HIS A 224 -2.93 -10.34 7.31
C HIS A 224 -1.41 -10.46 7.52
N SER A 225 -0.61 -10.30 6.45
CA SER A 225 0.86 -10.26 6.57
C SER A 225 1.32 -9.19 7.55
N LEU A 226 0.73 -7.98 7.49
CA LEU A 226 1.05 -6.89 8.40
C LEU A 226 0.56 -7.16 9.83
N LEU A 227 -0.61 -7.77 10.00
CA LEU A 227 -1.14 -8.19 11.30
C LEU A 227 -0.25 -9.25 11.98
N CYS A 228 0.35 -10.16 11.21
CA CYS A 228 1.28 -11.16 11.73
C CYS A 228 2.68 -10.61 12.04
N SER A 229 2.97 -9.35 11.69
CA SER A 229 4.27 -8.72 11.93
C SER A 229 4.40 -8.19 13.38
N HIS A 230 5.58 -7.69 13.74
CA HIS A 230 5.80 -7.00 15.03
C HIS A 230 4.97 -5.70 15.18
N LEU A 231 4.35 -5.22 14.09
CA LEU A 231 3.39 -4.12 14.10
C LEU A 231 1.94 -4.59 14.08
N GLY A 232 1.67 -5.86 14.36
CA GLY A 232 0.31 -6.38 14.38
C GLY A 232 -0.64 -5.55 15.24
N GLN A 233 -0.16 -5.12 16.43
CA GLN A 233 -0.92 -4.24 17.31
C GLN A 233 -1.16 -2.85 16.71
N ALA A 234 -0.19 -2.28 15.99
CA ALA A 234 -0.36 -0.98 15.32
C ALA A 234 -1.34 -1.10 14.15
N THR A 235 -1.23 -2.16 13.35
CA THR A 235 -2.17 -2.46 12.25
C THR A 235 -3.60 -2.62 12.77
N LEU A 236 -3.78 -3.31 13.90
CA LEU A 236 -5.07 -3.42 14.59
C LEU A 236 -5.61 -2.05 15.02
N LEU A 237 -4.77 -1.19 15.60
CA LEU A 237 -5.16 0.17 15.99
C LEU A 237 -5.57 1.02 14.78
N VAL A 238 -4.90 0.85 13.65
CA VAL A 238 -5.23 1.52 12.39
C VAL A 238 -6.59 1.06 11.87
N LEU A 239 -6.87 -0.24 11.87
CA LEU A 239 -8.19 -0.77 11.51
C LEU A 239 -9.30 -0.20 12.42
N CYS A 240 -9.05 -0.13 13.73
CA CYS A 240 -9.98 0.52 14.66
C CYS A 240 -10.16 2.02 14.36
N ALA A 241 -9.07 2.74 14.04
CA ALA A 241 -9.13 4.17 13.72
C ALA A 241 -9.85 4.44 12.39
N LEU A 242 -9.63 3.61 11.37
CA LEU A 242 -10.35 3.66 10.09
C LEU A 242 -11.84 3.40 10.33
N LEU A 243 -12.15 2.41 11.15
CA LEU A 243 -13.53 2.11 11.52
C LEU A 243 -14.19 3.26 12.29
N GLU A 244 -13.45 4.00 13.14
CA GLU A 244 -13.94 5.15 13.93
C GLU A 244 -13.89 6.51 13.22
N SER A 245 -13.18 6.63 12.10
CA SER A 245 -13.01 7.90 11.38
C SER A 245 -14.32 8.35 10.71
N PRO A 246 -14.67 9.65 10.75
CA PRO A 246 -15.85 10.19 10.07
C PRO A 246 -15.67 10.26 8.55
N ASP A 247 -14.42 10.33 8.07
CA ASP A 247 -14.09 10.49 6.66
C ASP A 247 -13.99 9.14 5.92
N SER A 248 -13.99 8.03 6.66
CA SER A 248 -13.92 6.69 6.08
C SER A 248 -15.19 6.36 5.30
N SER A 249 -15.00 5.84 4.09
CA SER A 249 -16.09 5.30 3.30
C SER A 249 -16.70 4.06 3.97
N ILE A 250 -17.93 3.70 3.58
CA ILE A 250 -18.58 2.50 4.11
C ILE A 250 -17.78 1.23 3.80
N GLU A 251 -17.20 1.14 2.60
CA GLU A 251 -16.41 0.00 2.16
C GLU A 251 -15.19 -0.20 3.06
N ILE A 252 -14.50 0.89 3.41
CA ILE A 252 -13.36 0.86 4.35
C ILE A 252 -13.82 0.43 5.74
N ALA A 253 -14.96 0.94 6.22
CA ALA A 253 -15.50 0.56 7.53
C ALA A 253 -15.89 -0.93 7.57
N ARG A 254 -16.62 -1.43 6.58
CA ARG A 254 -17.03 -2.84 6.46
C ARG A 254 -15.82 -3.76 6.34
N GLY A 255 -14.86 -3.38 5.49
CA GLY A 255 -13.57 -4.05 5.37
C GLY A 255 -12.78 -4.07 6.67
N SER A 256 -12.77 -2.97 7.42
CA SER A 256 -12.10 -2.91 8.73
C SER A 256 -12.74 -3.87 9.74
N VAL A 257 -14.09 -3.97 9.76
CA VAL A 257 -14.80 -4.96 10.58
C VAL A 257 -14.43 -6.38 10.16
N ALA A 258 -14.39 -6.67 8.86
CA ALA A 258 -14.00 -7.98 8.34
C ALA A 258 -12.56 -8.34 8.76
N CYS A 259 -11.60 -7.43 8.56
CA CYS A 259 -10.21 -7.60 9.00
C CYS A 259 -10.11 -7.90 10.50
N LEU A 260 -10.74 -7.07 11.34
CA LEU A 260 -10.72 -7.24 12.80
C LEU A 260 -11.30 -8.59 13.21
N SER A 261 -12.41 -8.98 12.56
CA SER A 261 -13.09 -10.23 12.87
C SER A 261 -12.25 -11.46 12.53
N LEU A 262 -11.68 -11.49 11.32
CA LEU A 262 -10.82 -12.59 10.87
C LEU A 262 -9.54 -12.66 11.71
N ALA A 263 -8.91 -11.52 11.97
CA ALA A 263 -7.64 -11.46 12.70
C ALA A 263 -7.77 -11.90 14.16
N LEU A 264 -8.84 -11.51 14.86
CA LEU A 264 -8.94 -11.69 16.31
C LEU A 264 -9.68 -12.95 16.71
N TRP A 265 -10.68 -13.35 15.94
CA TRP A 265 -11.53 -14.51 16.25
C TRP A 265 -11.98 -15.26 14.99
N GLY A 266 -11.18 -15.20 13.92
CA GLY A 266 -11.34 -16.01 12.72
C GLY A 266 -11.11 -17.50 12.95
N GLU A 267 -11.29 -18.28 11.88
CA GLU A 267 -10.95 -19.69 11.87
C GLU A 267 -9.42 -19.91 11.88
N ARG A 268 -8.99 -21.16 12.06
CA ARG A 268 -7.55 -21.49 12.01
C ARG A 268 -6.97 -21.11 10.65
N GLY A 269 -5.85 -20.40 10.66
CA GLY A 269 -5.17 -19.91 9.46
C GLY A 269 -5.53 -18.46 9.10
N GLN A 270 -6.64 -17.92 9.61
CA GLN A 270 -7.01 -16.50 9.50
C GLN A 270 -6.74 -15.74 10.79
N ARG A 271 -6.91 -16.42 11.94
CA ARG A 271 -6.66 -15.83 13.25
C ARG A 271 -5.17 -15.62 13.50
N VAL A 272 -4.83 -14.43 13.99
CA VAL A 272 -3.47 -14.06 14.35
C VAL A 272 -3.27 -14.26 15.85
N ASP A 273 -2.78 -15.44 16.22
CA ASP A 273 -2.63 -15.88 17.62
C ASP A 273 -1.66 -15.02 18.45
N GLN A 274 -0.73 -14.31 17.79
CA GLN A 274 0.21 -13.43 18.48
C GLN A 274 -0.43 -12.11 18.93
N LEU A 275 -1.62 -11.76 18.42
CA LEU A 275 -2.36 -10.59 18.87
C LEU A 275 -3.01 -10.92 20.22
N CYS A 276 -2.78 -10.05 21.21
CA CYS A 276 -3.48 -10.08 22.49
C CYS A 276 -4.53 -8.97 22.50
N PRO A 277 -5.72 -9.17 21.89
CA PRO A 277 -6.71 -8.11 21.81
C PRO A 277 -7.27 -7.78 23.18
N ASN A 278 -7.43 -6.49 23.46
CA ASN A 278 -8.40 -6.05 24.43
C ASN A 278 -9.79 -6.11 23.77
N TYR A 279 -10.49 -7.25 23.92
CA TYR A 279 -11.82 -7.46 23.34
C TYR A 279 -12.78 -6.30 23.64
N THR A 280 -12.74 -5.76 24.86
CA THR A 280 -13.57 -4.62 25.26
C THR A 280 -13.31 -3.39 24.40
N SER A 281 -12.05 -3.06 24.11
CA SER A 281 -11.70 -1.92 23.26
C SER A 281 -12.19 -2.09 21.83
N VAL A 282 -12.07 -3.30 21.28
CA VAL A 282 -12.53 -3.60 19.91
C VAL A 282 -14.06 -3.58 19.84
N LEU A 283 -14.76 -4.17 20.83
CA LEU A 283 -16.22 -4.10 20.92
C LEU A 283 -16.73 -2.66 21.06
N LEU A 284 -16.06 -1.83 21.87
CA LEU A 284 -16.38 -0.40 21.98
C LEU A 284 -16.16 0.35 20.65
N CYS A 285 -15.12 -0.01 19.90
CA CYS A 285 -14.84 0.54 18.58
C CYS A 285 -15.97 0.21 17.59
N LEU A 286 -16.41 -1.05 17.55
CA LEU A 286 -17.57 -1.50 16.75
C LEU A 286 -18.84 -0.74 17.14
N LEU A 287 -19.11 -0.59 18.45
CA LEU A 287 -20.29 0.12 18.96
C LEU A 287 -20.29 1.61 18.57
N ARG A 288 -19.15 2.27 18.68
CA ARG A 288 -19.02 3.69 18.27
C ARG A 288 -19.21 3.86 16.77
N ALA A 289 -18.68 2.94 15.96
CA ALA A 289 -18.87 3.00 14.52
C ALA A 289 -20.35 2.87 14.13
N LEU A 290 -21.06 1.92 14.74
CA LEU A 290 -22.48 1.73 14.52
C LEU A 290 -23.31 2.95 14.94
N ASN A 291 -23.05 3.50 16.13
CA ASN A 291 -23.75 4.69 16.62
C ASN A 291 -23.56 5.92 15.71
N ARG A 292 -22.38 6.10 15.12
CA ARG A 292 -22.13 7.21 14.18
C ARG A 292 -22.91 7.05 12.89
N GLN A 293 -22.93 5.84 12.31
CA GLN A 293 -23.67 5.59 11.08
C GLN A 293 -25.19 5.76 11.26
N SER A 294 -25.72 5.39 12.43
CA SER A 294 -27.13 5.62 12.75
C SER A 294 -27.47 7.10 12.91
N ALA A 295 -26.54 7.93 13.39
CA ALA A 295 -26.72 9.38 13.54
C ALA A 295 -26.65 10.15 12.21
N ALA A 296 -25.98 9.60 11.19
CA ALA A 296 -25.97 10.13 9.84
C ALA A 296 -27.33 9.85 9.16
N ALA A 297 -28.31 10.71 9.43
CA ALA A 297 -29.75 10.56 9.16
C ALA A 297 -30.21 10.36 7.69
N GLY A 298 -29.32 10.01 6.76
CA GLY A 298 -29.61 9.97 5.32
C GLY A 298 -29.79 8.57 4.70
N ASP A 299 -29.06 7.55 5.16
CA ASP A 299 -28.95 6.28 4.41
C ASP A 299 -29.11 5.04 5.32
N SER A 300 -30.37 4.69 5.60
CA SER A 300 -30.74 3.49 6.39
C SER A 300 -30.12 2.20 5.82
N PHE A 301 -29.88 2.13 4.51
CA PHE A 301 -29.31 0.95 3.86
C PHE A 301 -27.85 0.70 4.24
N VAL A 302 -27.04 1.76 4.21
CA VAL A 302 -25.60 1.71 4.52
C VAL A 302 -25.37 1.36 5.99
N ALA A 303 -26.13 1.97 6.90
CA ALA A 303 -26.08 1.64 8.32
C ALA A 303 -26.45 0.16 8.59
N ARG A 304 -27.42 -0.39 7.86
CA ARG A 304 -27.82 -1.80 7.93
C ARG A 304 -26.72 -2.76 7.46
N GLN A 305 -26.00 -2.42 6.39
CA GLN A 305 -24.88 -3.23 5.91
C GLN A 305 -23.76 -3.33 6.95
N LEU A 306 -23.37 -2.19 7.56
CA LEU A 306 -22.36 -2.22 8.62
C LEU A 306 -22.85 -2.98 9.86
N ALA A 307 -24.11 -2.78 10.27
CA ALA A 307 -24.71 -3.52 11.38
C ALA A 307 -24.68 -5.04 11.13
N PHE A 308 -24.94 -5.47 9.90
CA PHE A 308 -24.85 -6.87 9.49
C PHE A 308 -23.44 -7.44 9.68
N ASP A 309 -22.42 -6.75 9.17
CA ASP A 309 -21.03 -7.21 9.27
C ASP A 309 -20.53 -7.21 10.71
N ILE A 310 -20.94 -6.23 11.52
CA ILE A 310 -20.64 -6.17 12.96
C ILE A 310 -21.29 -7.35 13.68
N LEU A 311 -22.56 -7.64 13.40
CA LEU A 311 -23.26 -8.76 14.01
C LEU A 311 -22.63 -10.10 13.63
N ALA A 312 -22.30 -10.30 12.35
CA ALA A 312 -21.60 -11.50 11.89
C ALA A 312 -20.23 -11.64 12.58
N SER A 313 -19.54 -10.53 12.78
CA SER A 313 -18.29 -10.50 13.54
C SER A 313 -18.50 -10.90 15.01
N VAL A 314 -19.54 -10.39 15.66
CA VAL A 314 -19.88 -10.75 17.05
C VAL A 314 -20.28 -12.22 17.17
N ALA A 315 -21.09 -12.75 16.25
CA ALA A 315 -21.44 -14.16 16.23
C ALA A 315 -20.18 -15.04 16.17
N ARG A 316 -19.25 -14.70 15.28
CA ARG A 316 -17.96 -15.40 15.16
C ARG A 316 -17.11 -15.32 16.44
N LEU A 317 -17.09 -14.15 17.12
CA LEU A 317 -16.41 -14.00 18.42
C LEU A 317 -16.95 -15.00 19.43
N LEU A 318 -18.27 -15.15 19.51
CA LEU A 318 -18.93 -16.00 20.49
C LEU A 318 -18.73 -17.48 20.18
N GLU A 319 -18.78 -17.85 18.90
CA GLU A 319 -18.43 -19.19 18.44
C GLU A 319 -16.96 -19.54 18.76
N ALA A 320 -16.05 -18.58 18.62
CA ALA A 320 -14.64 -18.75 18.97
C ALA A 320 -14.42 -18.89 20.50
N MET A 321 -15.32 -18.34 21.32
CA MET A 321 -15.28 -18.45 22.78
C MET A 321 -15.81 -19.79 23.27
N THR A 322 -15.02 -20.84 23.08
CA THR A 322 -15.38 -22.22 23.44
C THR A 322 -15.28 -22.53 24.94
N THR A 323 -14.72 -21.61 25.75
CA THR A 323 -14.52 -21.81 27.20
C THR A 323 -15.29 -20.79 28.02
N VAL A 324 -15.75 -21.22 29.21
CA VAL A 324 -16.39 -20.35 30.21
C VAL A 324 -15.48 -19.20 30.63
N ALA A 325 -14.16 -19.44 30.73
CA ALA A 325 -13.20 -18.41 31.09
C ALA A 325 -13.07 -17.34 29.99
N GLY A 326 -13.07 -17.74 28.72
CA GLY A 326 -13.12 -16.81 27.58
C GLY A 326 -14.37 -15.95 27.59
N LEU A 327 -15.54 -16.57 27.76
CA LEU A 327 -16.82 -15.84 27.87
C LEU A 327 -16.86 -14.86 29.06
N ARG A 328 -16.27 -15.24 30.21
CA ARG A 328 -16.15 -14.36 31.39
C ARG A 328 -15.20 -13.19 31.19
N SER A 329 -14.28 -13.28 30.22
CA SER A 329 -13.33 -12.19 29.93
C SER A 329 -13.96 -11.06 29.10
N LEU A 330 -15.11 -11.30 28.48
CA LEU A 330 -15.82 -10.30 27.69
C LEU A 330 -16.57 -9.30 28.58
N CYS A 331 -16.58 -8.04 28.14
CA CYS A 331 -17.41 -7.01 28.75
C CYS A 331 -18.85 -7.14 28.23
N TRP A 332 -19.66 -7.93 28.94
CA TRP A 332 -21.05 -8.24 28.56
C TRP A 332 -21.94 -7.00 28.43
N THR A 333 -21.69 -5.94 29.19
CA THR A 333 -22.47 -4.70 29.06
C THR A 333 -22.27 -4.07 27.69
N VAL A 334 -21.02 -3.93 27.23
CA VAL A 334 -20.69 -3.39 25.90
C VAL A 334 -21.22 -4.30 24.80
N LEU A 335 -21.10 -5.61 24.98
CA LEU A 335 -21.59 -6.59 24.02
C LEU A 335 -23.12 -6.52 23.84
N LEU A 336 -23.86 -6.44 24.94
CA LEU A 336 -25.32 -6.33 24.91
C LEU A 336 -25.76 -4.99 24.32
N ASP A 337 -25.13 -3.87 24.69
CA ASP A 337 -25.39 -2.56 24.10
C ASP A 337 -25.19 -2.57 22.56
N LEU A 338 -24.15 -3.27 22.10
CA LEU A 338 -23.85 -3.45 20.66
C LEU A 338 -24.94 -4.26 19.95
N LEU A 339 -25.39 -5.35 20.54
CA LEU A 339 -26.44 -6.21 19.98
C LEU A 339 -27.80 -5.49 19.94
N ASP A 340 -28.16 -4.81 21.03
CA ASP A 340 -29.38 -4.00 21.12
C ASP A 340 -29.38 -2.89 20.06
N LYS A 341 -28.21 -2.27 19.82
CA LYS A 341 -28.08 -1.26 18.78
C LYS A 341 -28.21 -1.84 17.37
N CYS A 342 -27.59 -3.00 17.10
CA CYS A 342 -27.75 -3.69 15.83
C CYS A 342 -29.23 -4.01 15.58
N LEU A 343 -29.91 -4.60 16.57
CA LEU A 343 -31.34 -4.92 16.52
C LEU A 343 -32.19 -3.68 16.20
N PHE A 344 -31.94 -2.57 16.88
CA PHE A 344 -32.65 -1.32 16.63
C PHE A 344 -32.50 -0.86 15.17
N ASP A 345 -31.27 -0.88 14.63
CA ASP A 345 -31.02 -0.45 13.24
C ASP A 345 -31.66 -1.41 12.21
N PHE A 346 -31.86 -2.70 12.55
CA PHE A 346 -32.61 -3.65 11.73
C PHE A 346 -34.13 -3.53 11.88
N ASP A 347 -34.66 -3.23 13.07
CA ASP A 347 -36.11 -3.16 13.28
C ASP A 347 -36.76 -1.95 12.61
N VAL A 348 -36.00 -0.87 12.42
CA VAL A 348 -36.47 0.36 11.78
C VAL A 348 -36.59 0.23 10.25
N GLY A 349 -36.09 -0.84 9.61
CA GLY A 349 -36.22 -0.99 8.14
C GLY A 349 -35.65 -2.24 7.47
N GLY A 350 -35.34 -3.32 8.19
CA GLY A 350 -34.81 -4.59 7.64
C GLY A 350 -35.89 -5.53 7.11
N ASP A 351 -35.56 -6.30 6.07
CA ASP A 351 -36.41 -7.36 5.52
C ASP A 351 -36.40 -8.60 6.44
N ALA A 352 -37.41 -9.47 6.33
CA ALA A 352 -37.63 -10.62 7.22
C ALA A 352 -36.42 -11.57 7.31
N GLY A 353 -35.67 -11.73 6.23
CA GLY A 353 -34.47 -12.59 6.20
C GLY A 353 -33.28 -12.05 6.99
N ASP A 354 -33.14 -10.72 7.12
CA ASP A 354 -32.08 -10.11 7.93
C ASP A 354 -32.40 -10.24 9.41
N LYS A 355 -33.69 -10.10 9.76
CA LYS A 355 -34.19 -10.32 11.12
C LYS A 355 -33.98 -11.78 11.56
N GLU A 356 -34.17 -12.75 10.67
CA GLU A 356 -33.94 -14.18 10.97
C GLU A 356 -32.47 -14.47 11.30
N LYS A 357 -31.51 -13.88 10.59
CA LYS A 357 -30.07 -14.03 10.90
C LYS A 357 -29.70 -13.38 12.24
N VAL A 358 -30.31 -12.25 12.57
CA VAL A 358 -30.13 -11.56 13.86
C VAL A 358 -30.72 -12.39 15.00
N CYS A 359 -31.94 -12.90 14.82
CA CYS A 359 -32.55 -13.84 15.74
C CYS A 359 -31.71 -15.10 15.91
N LEU A 360 -31.15 -15.67 14.84
CA LEU A 360 -30.26 -16.83 14.93
C LEU A 360 -28.99 -16.53 15.73
N ALA A 361 -28.34 -15.38 15.51
CA ALA A 361 -27.17 -14.96 16.28
C ALA A 361 -27.50 -14.75 17.77
N ILE A 362 -28.67 -14.17 18.06
CA ILE A 362 -29.19 -14.01 19.43
C ILE A 362 -29.60 -15.36 20.02
N GLU A 363 -30.16 -16.28 19.25
CA GLU A 363 -30.51 -17.64 19.67
C GLU A 363 -29.26 -18.48 19.91
N GLN A 364 -28.18 -18.29 19.15
CA GLN A 364 -26.87 -18.87 19.44
C GLN A 364 -26.34 -18.31 20.77
N LEU A 365 -26.40 -16.99 20.97
CA LEU A 365 -26.08 -16.31 22.24
C LEU A 365 -26.88 -16.82 23.44
N LEU A 366 -28.20 -16.96 23.27
CA LEU A 366 -29.13 -17.47 24.27
C LEU A 366 -29.03 -19.00 24.40
N GLY A 367 -28.56 -19.71 23.39
CA GLY A 367 -28.22 -21.14 23.41
C GLY A 367 -26.95 -21.41 24.19
N PHE A 368 -25.94 -20.52 24.09
CA PHE A 368 -24.85 -20.42 25.06
C PHE A 368 -25.40 -20.00 26.44
N GLY A 369 -26.42 -19.15 26.49
CA GLY A 369 -27.21 -18.85 27.68
C GLY A 369 -27.94 -20.07 28.25
N GLN A 370 -28.33 -21.07 27.45
CA GLN A 370 -28.86 -22.35 27.92
C GLN A 370 -27.76 -23.29 28.44
N VAL A 371 -26.48 -22.90 28.38
CA VAL A 371 -25.46 -23.45 29.29
C VAL A 371 -25.74 -23.02 30.75
N GLN A 372 -26.64 -22.05 31.01
CA GLN A 372 -27.26 -21.87 32.33
C GLN A 372 -28.15 -23.05 32.74
N GLN A 373 -28.63 -23.90 31.83
CA GLN A 373 -29.18 -25.23 32.18
C GLN A 373 -28.08 -26.25 32.53
N LYS A 374 -26.80 -25.89 32.44
CA LYS A 374 -25.67 -26.53 33.13
C LYS A 374 -25.21 -25.72 34.35
N GLN A 375 -26.17 -25.18 35.10
CA GLN A 375 -26.38 -25.61 36.49
C GLN A 375 -25.29 -25.39 37.57
N ARG A 376 -24.16 -24.68 37.36
CA ARG A 376 -23.10 -24.61 38.42
C ARG A 376 -22.24 -23.35 38.52
N LEU A 377 -22.48 -22.27 37.77
CA LEU A 377 -21.59 -21.09 37.82
C LEU A 377 -22.09 -19.93 38.69
N PHE A 378 -23.27 -20.07 39.29
CA PHE A 378 -23.82 -19.16 40.29
C PHE A 378 -24.49 -19.90 41.47
N THR A 379 -24.00 -21.11 41.79
CA THR A 379 -24.17 -21.77 43.10
C THR A 379 -22.80 -22.11 43.64
#